data_AF-A0A9X4DHF2-F1
#
_entry.id   AF-A0A9X4DHF2-F1
#
_cell.length_a   1.000
_cell.length_b   1.000
_cell.length_c   1.000
_cell.angle_alpha   90.00
_cell.angle_beta   90.00
_cell.angle_gamma   90.00
#
_symmetry.space_group_name_H-M   'P 1'
#
loop_
_entity.id
_entity.type
_entity.pdbx_description
1 polymer ?
#
loop_
_entity_poly.entity_id
_entity_poly.type
_entity_poly.pdbx_seq_one_letter_code
_entity_poly.pdbx_strand_id
1 'polypeptide(L)'
;MKSNVQLILDQNEAPIFAVLPYAEYTRLIANQSNPKEALTAPSLLSEDRRYIRLPHGGPGAKLDVVELLDWLNARAITDLAINQRAQTLDKFPQDQSMTLDPIIRRVFLPESSPYKNTMQAVAEVVDALVETGCFKRIKKSYPSFYRAVNALEIDWTEASQFLKGRAN
;
A
#
# COMPACT_ATOMS: atom_id res chain seq x y z
N MET A 1 14.33 31.98 -19.79
CA MET A 1 14.84 30.91 -18.89
C MET A 1 14.99 29.66 -19.73
N LYS A 2 16.16 29.01 -19.73
CA LYS A 2 16.31 27.69 -20.36
C LYS A 2 15.54 26.70 -19.48
N SER A 3 14.45 26.16 -19.98
CA SER A 3 13.76 25.04 -19.33
C SER A 3 14.71 23.84 -19.41
N ASN A 4 15.10 23.31 -18.25
CA ASN A 4 15.95 22.11 -18.15
C ASN A 4 15.08 20.87 -18.40
N VAL A 5 14.49 20.79 -19.59
CA VAL A 5 13.71 19.63 -20.02
C VAL A 5 14.62 18.66 -20.75
N GLN A 6 14.66 17.42 -20.28
CA GLN A 6 15.31 16.32 -20.97
C GLN A 6 14.24 15.47 -21.66
N LEU A 7 14.41 15.21 -22.96
CA LEU A 7 13.51 14.36 -23.73
C LEU A 7 14.10 12.96 -23.85
N ILE A 8 13.25 11.94 -23.70
CA ILE A 8 13.55 10.55 -24.06
C ILE A 8 12.82 10.29 -25.38
N LEU A 9 13.58 9.89 -26.40
CA LEU A 9 13.09 9.69 -27.75
C LEU A 9 12.85 8.19 -28.03
N ASP A 10 11.97 7.89 -28.98
CA ASP A 10 11.81 6.55 -29.53
C ASP A 10 12.84 6.24 -30.63
N GLN A 11 12.65 5.11 -31.33
CA GLN A 11 13.52 4.64 -32.39
C GLN A 11 13.51 5.55 -33.64
N ASN A 12 12.51 6.42 -33.78
CA ASN A 12 12.33 7.35 -34.89
C ASN A 12 12.68 8.80 -34.48
N GLU A 13 13.39 8.99 -33.36
CA GLU A 13 13.70 10.30 -32.78
C GLU A 13 12.47 11.11 -32.34
N ALA A 14 11.30 10.49 -32.20
CA ALA A 14 10.10 11.16 -31.71
C ALA A 14 10.11 11.20 -30.16
N PRO A 15 9.84 12.35 -29.53
CA PRO A 15 9.78 12.44 -28.06
C PRO A 15 8.63 11.60 -27.50
N ILE A 16 8.98 10.66 -26.60
CA ILE A 16 8.00 9.79 -25.92
C ILE A 16 7.88 10.07 -24.43
N PHE A 17 8.94 10.59 -23.80
CA PHE A 17 8.87 11.09 -22.43
C PHE A 17 9.63 12.42 -22.30
N ALA A 18 9.23 13.22 -21.31
CA ALA A 18 9.91 14.43 -20.90
C ALA A 18 10.18 14.40 -19.40
N VAL A 19 11.41 14.68 -19.00
CA VAL A 19 11.82 14.92 -17.61
C VAL A 19 11.92 16.43 -17.44
N LEU A 20 11.19 16.95 -16.46
CA LEU A 20 11.09 18.38 -16.20
C LEU A 20 11.28 18.68 -14.71
N PRO A 21 11.78 19.88 -14.35
CA PRO A 21 11.82 20.29 -12.96
C PRO A 21 10.42 20.27 -12.34
N TYR A 22 10.31 19.79 -11.10
CA TYR A 22 9.02 19.61 -10.43
C TYR A 22 8.17 20.89 -10.36
N ALA A 23 8.80 22.06 -10.19
CA ALA A 23 8.10 23.35 -10.22
C ALA A 23 7.50 23.72 -11.58
N GLU A 24 8.05 23.19 -12.70
CA GLU A 24 7.46 23.36 -14.02
C GLU A 24 6.30 22.38 -14.23
N TYR A 25 6.44 21.14 -13.74
CA TYR A 25 5.37 20.15 -13.77
C TYR A 25 4.12 20.61 -13.01
N THR A 26 4.29 21.12 -11.80
CA THR A 26 3.16 21.62 -10.98
C THR A 26 2.43 22.79 -11.64
N ARG A 27 3.15 23.66 -12.37
CA ARG A 27 2.54 24.75 -13.15
C ARG A 27 1.72 24.24 -14.33
N LEU A 28 2.19 23.20 -15.02
CA LEU A 28 1.50 22.62 -16.17
C LEU A 28 0.16 21.97 -15.80
N ILE A 29 0.11 21.30 -14.66
CA ILE A 29 -1.10 20.59 -14.19
C ILE A 29 -2.06 21.49 -13.39
N ALA A 30 -1.63 22.68 -12.96
CA ALA A 30 -2.43 23.57 -12.11
C ALA A 30 -3.77 24.00 -12.73
N ASN A 31 -3.86 24.03 -14.07
CA ASN A 31 -5.06 24.39 -14.81
C ASN A 31 -5.91 23.18 -15.25
N GLN A 32 -5.53 21.96 -14.87
CA GLN A 32 -6.33 20.78 -15.15
C GLN A 32 -7.49 20.67 -14.14
N SER A 33 -8.56 20.00 -14.54
CA SER A 33 -9.78 19.85 -13.72
C SER A 33 -9.52 19.19 -12.37
N ASN A 34 -8.43 18.43 -12.23
CA ASN A 34 -8.06 17.75 -10.99
C ASN A 34 -6.52 17.67 -10.80
N PRO A 35 -5.84 18.78 -10.42
CA PRO A 35 -4.38 18.84 -10.31
C PRO A 35 -3.82 17.89 -9.24
N LYS A 36 -4.62 17.57 -8.21
CA LYS A 36 -4.24 16.66 -7.12
C LYS A 36 -4.21 15.19 -7.57
N GLU A 37 -5.16 14.75 -8.40
CA GLU A 37 -5.16 13.39 -8.95
C GLU A 37 -3.98 13.17 -9.91
N ALA A 38 -3.64 14.18 -10.71
CA ALA A 38 -2.49 14.13 -11.60
C ALA A 38 -1.15 14.01 -10.84
N LEU A 39 -1.08 14.54 -9.61
CA LEU A 39 0.09 14.47 -8.72
C LEU A 39 0.21 13.17 -7.93
N THR A 40 -0.87 12.41 -7.80
CA THR A 40 -0.90 11.17 -7.04
C THR A 40 -0.68 9.98 -7.96
N ALA A 41 0.22 9.07 -7.58
CA ALA A 41 0.30 7.77 -8.23
C ALA A 41 -1.10 7.11 -8.20
N PRO A 42 -1.52 6.43 -9.27
CA PRO A 42 -2.82 5.77 -9.31
C PRO A 42 -2.95 4.82 -8.12
N SER A 43 -4.04 4.96 -7.36
CA SER A 43 -4.27 4.17 -6.15
C SER A 43 -4.13 2.68 -6.45
N LEU A 44 -3.60 1.94 -5.48
CA LEU A 44 -3.57 0.47 -5.54
C LEU A 44 -4.93 -0.14 -5.18
N LEU A 45 -5.84 0.65 -4.61
CA LEU A 45 -7.18 0.25 -4.25
C LEU A 45 -8.07 0.16 -5.50
N SER A 46 -8.81 -0.93 -5.65
CA SER A 46 -9.81 -1.09 -6.71
C SER A 46 -10.97 -0.10 -6.52
N GLU A 47 -11.69 0.22 -7.61
CA GLU A 47 -12.81 1.18 -7.59
C GLU A 47 -13.91 0.78 -6.59
N ASP A 48 -14.19 -0.52 -6.47
CA ASP A 48 -15.14 -1.09 -5.51
C ASP A 48 -14.61 -1.09 -4.07
N ARG A 49 -13.37 -0.65 -3.86
CA ARG A 49 -12.59 -0.64 -2.61
C ARG A 49 -12.37 -2.01 -1.98
N ARG A 50 -12.51 -3.10 -2.71
CA ARG A 50 -12.39 -4.46 -2.14
C ARG A 50 -10.98 -5.00 -2.19
N TYR A 51 -10.25 -4.71 -3.25
CA TYR A 51 -8.94 -5.30 -3.50
C TYR A 51 -7.85 -4.23 -3.50
N ILE A 52 -6.71 -4.56 -2.91
CA ILE A 52 -5.49 -3.76 -3.01
C ILE A 52 -4.49 -4.54 -3.84
N ARG A 53 -4.06 -3.98 -4.98
CA ARG A 53 -3.00 -4.58 -5.80
C ARG A 53 -1.70 -4.64 -5.01
N LEU A 54 -1.03 -5.80 -5.01
CA LEU A 54 0.28 -5.97 -4.38
C LEU A 54 1.37 -5.77 -5.43
N PRO A 55 2.06 -4.62 -5.46
CA PRO A 55 2.95 -4.25 -6.58
C PRO A 55 4.16 -5.19 -6.69
N HIS A 56 4.54 -5.82 -5.58
CA HIS A 56 5.68 -6.74 -5.52
C HIS A 56 5.25 -8.21 -5.37
N GLY A 57 3.95 -8.51 -5.46
CA GLY A 57 3.41 -9.85 -5.23
C GLY A 57 3.42 -10.75 -6.48
N GLY A 58 3.79 -10.18 -7.63
CA GLY A 58 3.72 -10.84 -8.93
C GLY A 58 2.43 -10.51 -9.72
N PRO A 59 2.28 -11.06 -10.93
CA PRO A 59 1.11 -10.80 -11.78
C PRO A 59 -0.21 -11.16 -11.08
N GLY A 60 -1.14 -10.20 -11.02
CA GLY A 60 -2.47 -10.40 -10.45
C GLY A 60 -2.54 -10.52 -8.92
N ALA A 61 -1.40 -10.40 -8.22
CA ALA A 61 -1.37 -10.47 -6.77
C ALA A 61 -2.14 -9.31 -6.15
N LYS A 62 -3.04 -9.64 -5.23
CA LYS A 62 -3.92 -8.68 -4.56
C LYS A 62 -4.26 -9.14 -3.15
N LEU A 63 -4.53 -8.18 -2.30
CA LEU A 63 -5.08 -8.37 -0.97
C LEU A 63 -6.59 -8.10 -1.02
N ASP A 64 -7.42 -9.04 -0.57
CA ASP A 64 -8.85 -8.78 -0.33
C ASP A 64 -9.01 -8.15 1.06
N VAL A 65 -9.53 -6.93 1.09
CA VAL A 65 -9.71 -6.15 2.33
C VAL A 65 -10.74 -6.81 3.24
N VAL A 66 -11.76 -7.47 2.68
CA VAL A 66 -12.79 -8.19 3.45
C VAL A 66 -12.12 -9.36 4.19
N GLU A 67 -11.36 -10.18 3.47
CA GLU A 67 -10.64 -11.32 4.06
C GLU A 67 -9.63 -10.86 5.12
N LEU A 68 -8.95 -9.73 4.90
CA LEU A 68 -8.06 -9.14 5.90
C LEU A 68 -8.81 -8.74 7.17
N LEU A 69 -9.90 -7.98 7.04
CA LEU A 69 -10.69 -7.53 8.19
C LEU A 69 -11.29 -8.72 8.96
N ASP A 70 -11.84 -9.72 8.27
CA ASP A 70 -12.34 -10.94 8.91
C ASP A 70 -11.24 -11.71 9.65
N TRP A 71 -10.06 -11.84 9.02
CA TRP A 71 -8.92 -12.52 9.63
C TRP A 71 -8.41 -11.82 10.90
N LEU A 72 -8.42 -10.48 10.91
CA LEU A 72 -8.04 -9.64 12.05
C LEU A 72 -9.09 -9.69 13.15
N ASN A 73 -10.37 -9.63 12.80
CA ASN A 73 -11.49 -9.69 13.73
C ASN A 73 -11.50 -11.03 14.48
N ALA A 74 -11.33 -12.14 13.75
CA ALA A 74 -11.26 -13.49 14.32
C ALA A 74 -10.12 -13.68 15.34
N ARG A 75 -9.14 -12.78 15.35
CA ARG A 75 -7.98 -12.80 16.26
C ARG A 75 -8.00 -11.65 17.28
N ALA A 76 -9.08 -10.88 17.34
CA ALA A 76 -9.23 -9.70 18.18
C ALA A 76 -8.05 -8.71 18.03
N ILE A 77 -7.51 -8.57 16.82
CA ILE A 77 -6.43 -7.63 16.53
C ILE A 77 -7.05 -6.26 16.27
N THR A 78 -6.63 -5.23 16.99
CA THR A 78 -7.13 -3.85 16.83
C THR A 78 -6.17 -2.96 16.05
N ASP A 79 -4.91 -3.37 15.94
CA ASP A 79 -3.87 -2.60 15.30
C ASP A 79 -2.69 -3.48 14.88
N LEU A 80 -1.95 -3.02 13.88
CA LEU A 80 -0.83 -3.73 13.28
C LEU A 80 0.37 -2.80 13.14
N ALA A 81 1.52 -3.21 13.69
CA ALA A 81 2.77 -2.53 13.38
C ALA A 81 3.12 -2.69 11.89
N ILE A 82 3.59 -1.61 11.28
CA ILE A 82 4.11 -1.60 9.90
C ILE A 82 5.61 -1.92 9.98
N ASN A 83 5.95 -3.19 9.79
CA ASN A 83 7.34 -3.65 9.86
C ASN A 83 7.97 -3.72 8.47
N GLN A 84 8.61 -2.64 8.04
CA GLN A 84 9.28 -2.53 6.73
C GLN A 84 10.73 -3.01 6.75
N ARG A 85 11.03 -4.10 7.47
CA ARG A 85 12.36 -4.71 7.43
C ARG A 85 12.53 -5.51 6.14
N ALA A 86 13.56 -5.16 5.38
CA ALA A 86 13.99 -5.93 4.22
C ALA A 86 14.67 -7.23 4.67
N GLN A 87 13.86 -8.26 4.91
CA GLN A 87 14.31 -9.60 5.27
C GLN A 87 13.38 -10.68 4.69
N THR A 88 13.88 -11.90 4.64
CA THR A 88 13.11 -13.08 4.24
C THR A 88 12.04 -13.40 5.29
N LEU A 89 10.93 -14.00 4.86
CA LEU A 89 9.75 -14.18 5.72
C LEU A 89 10.03 -15.06 6.95
N ASP A 90 10.90 -16.05 6.80
CA ASP A 90 11.35 -16.98 7.85
C ASP A 90 12.27 -16.32 8.91
N LYS A 91 12.86 -15.17 8.59
CA LYS A 91 13.75 -14.44 9.50
C LYS A 91 13.03 -13.45 10.39
N PHE A 92 11.71 -13.30 10.27
CA PHE A 92 10.95 -12.48 11.20
C PHE A 92 10.94 -13.12 12.59
N PRO A 93 11.34 -12.37 13.63
CA PRO A 93 11.15 -12.80 15.01
C PRO A 93 9.70 -13.20 15.26
N GLN A 94 9.48 -14.20 16.12
CA GLN A 94 8.13 -14.74 16.38
C GLN A 94 7.16 -13.65 16.88
N ASP A 95 7.66 -12.73 17.71
CA ASP A 95 6.95 -11.57 18.26
C ASP A 95 6.70 -10.46 17.22
N GLN A 96 7.27 -10.57 16.02
CA GLN A 96 7.02 -9.70 14.87
C GLN A 96 6.27 -10.41 13.72
N SER A 97 5.98 -11.71 13.86
CA SER A 97 5.27 -12.50 12.85
C SER A 97 3.82 -12.04 12.61
N MET A 98 3.27 -11.23 13.52
CA MET A 98 1.92 -10.67 13.46
C MET A 98 1.92 -9.19 13.05
N THR A 99 3.00 -8.72 12.45
CA THR A 99 3.06 -7.38 11.84
C THR A 99 2.51 -7.40 10.42
N LEU A 100 2.15 -6.23 9.87
CA LEU A 100 1.41 -6.13 8.61
C LEU A 100 2.09 -6.89 7.46
N ASP A 101 3.39 -6.69 7.25
CA ASP A 101 4.11 -7.26 6.10
C ASP A 101 4.22 -8.80 6.15
N PRO A 102 4.61 -9.44 7.28
CA PRO A 102 4.50 -10.89 7.45
C PRO A 102 3.10 -11.46 7.23
N ILE A 103 2.04 -10.76 7.67
CA ILE A 103 0.66 -11.19 7.45
C ILE A 103 0.36 -11.20 5.94
N ILE A 104 0.65 -10.11 5.22
CA ILE A 104 0.43 -10.02 3.77
C ILE A 104 1.14 -11.16 3.04
N ARG A 105 2.44 -11.36 3.32
CA ARG A 105 3.25 -12.38 2.66
C ARG A 105 2.80 -13.82 2.97
N ARG A 106 2.26 -14.07 4.16
CA ARG A 106 1.85 -15.42 4.61
C ARG A 106 0.43 -15.78 4.19
N VAL A 107 -0.49 -14.81 4.23
CA VAL A 107 -1.94 -15.05 4.08
C VAL A 107 -2.41 -14.71 2.66
N PHE A 108 -1.85 -13.67 2.03
CA PHE A 108 -2.37 -13.12 0.77
C PHE A 108 -1.48 -13.40 -0.44
N LEU A 109 -0.41 -14.19 -0.25
CA LEU A 109 0.36 -14.76 -1.35
C LEU A 109 0.23 -16.29 -1.34
N PRO A 110 0.14 -16.93 -2.52
CA PRO A 110 0.16 -18.39 -2.63
C PRO A 110 1.36 -19.00 -1.92
N GLU A 111 1.21 -20.23 -1.42
CA GLU A 111 2.28 -20.87 -0.64
C GLU A 111 3.59 -21.02 -1.44
N SER A 112 3.46 -21.33 -2.73
CA SER A 112 4.54 -21.46 -3.72
C SER A 112 4.98 -20.13 -4.36
N SER A 113 4.49 -18.98 -3.89
CA SER A 113 4.82 -17.70 -4.50
C SER A 113 6.32 -17.40 -4.37
N PRO A 114 7.02 -17.11 -5.49
CA PRO A 114 8.44 -16.75 -5.44
C PRO A 114 8.66 -15.39 -4.76
N TYR A 115 7.59 -14.61 -4.56
CA TYR A 115 7.63 -13.26 -3.99
C TYR A 115 7.41 -13.22 -2.46
N LYS A 116 7.32 -14.37 -1.78
CA LYS A 116 7.14 -14.43 -0.31
C LYS A 116 8.23 -13.71 0.47
N ASN A 117 9.43 -13.64 -0.09
CA ASN A 117 10.57 -12.96 0.53
C ASN A 117 10.70 -11.49 0.13
N THR A 118 9.76 -10.97 -0.67
CA THR A 118 9.72 -9.58 -1.10
C THR A 118 8.72 -8.80 -0.25
N MET A 119 9.12 -7.60 0.20
CA MET A 119 8.27 -6.70 0.99
C MET A 119 7.03 -6.28 0.22
N GLN A 120 5.86 -6.45 0.85
CA GLN A 120 4.54 -6.15 0.30
C GLN A 120 3.89 -4.94 0.99
N ALA A 121 4.15 -4.70 2.28
CA ALA A 121 3.62 -3.53 3.01
C ALA A 121 4.40 -2.23 2.70
N VAL A 122 4.54 -1.92 1.41
CA VAL A 122 5.10 -0.65 0.92
C VAL A 122 4.15 0.51 1.23
N ALA A 123 4.65 1.75 1.11
CA ALA A 123 3.90 2.95 1.47
C ALA A 123 2.54 3.01 0.75
N GLU A 124 2.53 2.68 -0.53
CA GLU A 124 1.37 2.69 -1.42
C GLU A 124 0.31 1.67 -1.00
N VAL A 125 0.72 0.51 -0.47
CA VAL A 125 -0.21 -0.50 0.07
C VAL A 125 -0.81 -0.03 1.38
N VAL A 126 -0.02 0.64 2.23
CA VAL A 126 -0.51 1.26 3.47
C VAL A 126 -1.46 2.42 3.15
N ASP A 127 -1.15 3.23 2.13
CA ASP A 127 -2.04 4.31 1.65
C ASP A 127 -3.37 3.74 1.18
N ALA A 128 -3.33 2.69 0.35
CA ALA A 128 -4.55 2.04 -0.13
C ALA A 128 -5.38 1.43 1.01
N LEU A 129 -4.74 0.87 2.05
CA LEU A 129 -5.45 0.40 3.26
C LEU A 129 -6.16 1.56 3.97
N VAL A 130 -5.49 2.70 4.14
CA VAL A 130 -6.09 3.89 4.77
C VAL A 130 -7.23 4.45 3.91
N GLU A 131 -7.08 4.45 2.59
CA GLU A 131 -8.09 4.93 1.64
C GLU A 131 -9.42 4.13 1.72
N THR A 132 -9.39 2.89 2.22
CA THR A 132 -10.63 2.13 2.48
C THR A 132 -11.53 2.78 3.54
N GLY A 133 -10.99 3.67 4.38
CA GLY A 133 -11.68 4.23 5.55
C GLY A 133 -11.68 3.31 6.79
N CYS A 134 -11.30 2.04 6.64
CA CYS A 134 -11.30 1.06 7.75
C CYS A 134 -10.04 1.14 8.63
N PHE A 135 -9.00 1.84 8.16
CA PHE A 135 -7.70 1.89 8.82
C PHE A 135 -7.21 3.32 8.99
N LYS A 136 -6.52 3.57 10.10
CA LYS A 136 -5.91 4.86 10.43
C LYS A 136 -4.45 4.69 10.78
N ARG A 137 -3.60 5.59 10.29
CA ARG A 137 -2.19 5.65 10.69
C ARG A 137 -2.04 6.16 12.12
N ILE A 138 -1.30 5.41 12.91
CA ILE A 138 -0.92 5.79 14.27
C ILE A 138 0.57 5.53 14.50
N LYS A 139 1.09 6.03 15.63
CA LYS A 139 2.37 5.60 16.21
C LYS A 139 2.10 4.89 17.52
N LYS A 140 2.66 3.69 17.70
CA LYS A 140 2.43 2.88 18.89
C LYS A 140 3.70 2.12 19.28
N SER A 141 3.89 1.97 20.60
CA SER A 141 4.93 1.12 21.16
C SER A 141 4.41 -0.31 21.29
N TYR A 142 5.22 -1.28 20.87
CA TYR A 142 4.94 -2.70 21.08
C TYR A 142 6.11 -3.33 21.83
N PRO A 143 5.90 -4.39 22.60
CA PRO A 143 6.99 -5.12 23.28
C PRO A 143 8.11 -5.55 22.33
N SER A 144 7.75 -5.91 21.08
CA SER A 144 8.67 -6.39 20.04
C SER A 144 9.57 -5.31 19.42
N PHE A 145 9.38 -4.03 19.77
CA PHE A 145 10.13 -2.89 19.23
C PHE A 145 10.70 -2.02 20.35
N TYR A 146 11.97 -1.63 20.20
CA TYR A 146 12.67 -0.77 21.15
C TYR A 146 12.09 0.66 21.26
N ARG A 147 11.27 1.08 20.29
CA ARG A 147 10.63 2.40 20.23
C ARG A 147 9.26 2.30 19.62
N ALA A 148 8.47 3.37 19.76
CA ALA A 148 7.23 3.53 19.01
C ALA A 148 7.50 3.46 17.49
N VAL A 149 6.67 2.69 16.78
CA VAL A 149 6.75 2.48 15.34
C VAL A 149 5.45 2.93 14.67
N ASN A 150 5.49 3.11 13.35
CA ASN A 150 4.28 3.35 12.57
C ASN A 150 3.41 2.09 12.59
N ALA A 151 2.10 2.29 12.71
CA ALA A 151 1.11 1.22 12.74
C ALA A 151 -0.19 1.65 12.06
N LEU A 152 -1.03 0.67 11.75
CA LEU A 152 -2.42 0.86 11.36
C LEU A 152 -3.32 0.46 12.52
N GLU A 153 -4.12 1.40 13.00
CA GLU A 153 -5.28 1.13 13.86
C GLU A 153 -6.49 0.81 12.98
N ILE A 154 -7.31 -0.13 13.42
CA ILE A 154 -8.54 -0.52 12.72
C ILE A 154 -9.70 0.24 13.36
N ASP A 155 -10.47 0.97 12.55
CA ASP A 155 -11.75 1.50 12.97
C ASP A 155 -12.81 0.40 12.81
N TRP A 156 -13.09 -0.33 13.89
CA TRP A 156 -14.05 -1.42 13.86
C TRP A 156 -15.49 -0.97 13.59
N THR A 157 -15.81 0.31 13.78
CA THR A 157 -17.12 0.85 13.41
C THR A 157 -17.25 0.91 11.90
N GLU A 158 -16.28 1.53 11.23
CA GLU A 158 -16.23 1.64 9.77
C GLU A 158 -16.01 0.27 9.11
N ALA A 159 -15.11 -0.54 9.64
CA ALA A 159 -14.85 -1.90 9.14
C ALA A 159 -16.11 -2.77 9.21
N SER A 160 -16.90 -2.70 10.29
CA SER A 160 -18.15 -3.45 10.40
C SER A 160 -19.19 -3.00 9.37
N GLN A 161 -19.26 -1.71 9.06
CA GLN A 161 -20.16 -1.20 8.02
C GLN A 161 -19.69 -1.65 6.63
N PHE A 162 -18.39 -1.59 6.38
CA PHE A 162 -17.76 -2.05 5.15
C PHE A 162 -18.01 -3.53 4.88
N LEU A 163 -17.87 -4.39 5.89
CA LEU A 163 -18.16 -5.82 5.80
C LEU A 163 -19.65 -6.09 5.50
N LYS A 164 -20.57 -5.39 6.18
CA LYS A 164 -22.02 -5.53 5.94
C LYS A 164 -22.42 -5.12 4.52
N GLY A 165 -21.81 -4.07 3.96
CA GLY A 165 -22.07 -3.62 2.59
C GLY A 165 -21.61 -4.60 1.50
N ARG A 166 -20.85 -5.64 1.88
CA ARG A 166 -20.24 -6.63 0.97
C ARG A 166 -20.73 -8.07 1.21
N ALA A 167 -21.66 -8.26 2.15
CA ALA A 167 -22.20 -9.58 2.53
C ALA A 167 -23.29 -10.13 1.59
N ASN A 168 -23.30 -9.70 0.32
CA ASN A 168 -24.22 -10.19 -0.72
C ASN A 168 -23.46 -10.97 -1.80
#